data_AF-A0AAN8FAB9-F1
#
_entry.id   AF-A0AAN8FAB9-F1
#
_cell.length_a   1.000
_cell.length_b   1.000
_cell.length_c   1.000
_cell.angle_alpha   90.00
_cell.angle_beta   90.00
_cell.angle_gamma   90.00
#
_symmetry.space_group_name_H-M   'P 1'
#
loop_
_entity.id
_entity.type
_entity.pdbx_description
1 polymer ?
#
loop_
_entity_poly.entity_id
_entity_poly.type
_entity_poly.pdbx_seq_one_letter_code
_entity_poly.pdbx_strand_id
1 'polypeptide(L)'
;MVHLPKILPSIARRASTSNGPIDTSRPNLVFRKAKVLGKSVEDLRSLNVPVPKFRGEAVFGIYPVREALAAGKRTFFALYIKDSVRSRSKDDERIAAILDHARILGLPVKRLTHSQFDKITDFQLHN
;
A
#
# COMPACT_ATOMS: atom_id res chain seq x y z
N MET A 1 8.57 -51.10 -9.50
CA MET A 1 8.61 -50.38 -8.21
C MET A 1 9.20 -49.01 -8.45
N VAL A 2 8.38 -47.95 -8.48
CA VAL A 2 8.84 -46.58 -8.78
C VAL A 2 9.15 -45.88 -7.47
N HIS A 3 10.42 -45.50 -7.26
CA HIS A 3 10.87 -44.83 -6.04
C HIS A 3 10.64 -43.32 -6.17
N LEU A 4 9.77 -42.75 -5.32
CA LEU A 4 9.54 -41.31 -5.24
C LEU A 4 10.71 -40.63 -4.50
N PRO A 5 11.23 -39.49 -4.98
CA PRO A 5 12.29 -38.76 -4.28
C PRO A 5 11.75 -38.11 -3.00
N LYS A 6 12.48 -38.29 -1.90
CA LYS A 6 12.19 -37.67 -0.60
C LYS A 6 12.44 -36.16 -0.68
N ILE A 7 11.37 -35.37 -0.69
CA ILE A 7 11.44 -33.91 -0.61
C ILE A 7 11.78 -33.55 0.85
N LEU A 8 12.94 -32.93 1.08
CA LEU A 8 13.30 -32.36 2.38
C LEU A 8 12.36 -31.18 2.71
N PRO A 9 11.95 -31.01 3.98
CA PRO A 9 11.10 -29.89 4.37
C PRO A 9 11.82 -28.58 4.04
N SER A 10 11.19 -27.76 3.20
CA SER A 10 11.69 -26.43 2.90
C SER A 10 11.74 -25.63 4.20
N ILE A 11 12.92 -25.05 4.47
CA ILE A 11 13.15 -24.18 5.61
C ILE A 11 12.05 -23.13 5.63
N ALA A 12 11.21 -23.16 6.66
CA ALA A 12 10.22 -22.13 6.91
C ALA A 12 10.96 -20.78 6.95
N ARG A 13 10.72 -19.91 5.97
CA ARG A 13 11.17 -18.52 6.04
C ARG A 13 10.52 -17.94 7.29
N ARG A 14 11.32 -17.78 8.35
CA ARG A 14 10.98 -16.93 9.49
C ARG A 14 10.49 -15.60 8.90
N ALA A 15 9.25 -15.26 9.16
CA ALA A 15 8.81 -13.89 9.06
C ALA A 15 9.68 -13.11 10.04
N SER A 16 10.66 -12.38 9.53
CA SER A 16 11.42 -11.43 10.32
C SER A 16 10.44 -10.36 10.79
N THR A 17 10.00 -10.46 12.03
CA THR A 17 9.48 -9.33 12.79
C THR A 17 10.59 -8.29 12.87
N SER A 18 10.59 -7.36 11.92
CA SER A 18 11.55 -6.26 11.88
C SER A 18 11.10 -5.20 12.87
N ASN A 19 11.51 -5.37 14.14
CA ASN A 19 11.68 -4.25 15.07
C ASN A 19 13.02 -3.55 14.75
N GLY A 20 13.22 -3.16 13.48
CA GLY A 20 14.36 -2.38 13.03
C GLY A 20 13.98 -0.91 12.92
N PRO A 21 14.96 0.03 12.99
CA PRO A 21 14.69 1.42 12.66
C PRO A 21 14.09 1.48 11.25
N ILE A 22 13.10 2.36 11.06
CA ILE A 22 12.44 2.60 9.77
C ILE A 22 13.53 2.74 8.71
N ASP A 23 13.66 1.74 7.83
CA ASP A 23 14.67 1.72 6.79
C ASP A 23 14.44 2.89 5.83
N THR A 24 15.19 3.97 6.03
CA THR A 24 15.17 5.17 5.20
C THR A 24 15.95 5.00 3.89
N SER A 25 16.48 3.80 3.59
CA SER A 25 17.33 3.58 2.41
C SER A 25 16.56 3.57 1.09
N ARG A 26 15.23 3.40 1.12
CA ARG A 26 14.40 3.63 -0.06
C ARG A 26 14.27 5.14 -0.26
N PRO A 27 14.56 5.68 -1.46
CA PRO A 27 14.45 7.11 -1.72
C PRO A 27 13.01 7.56 -1.45
N ASN A 28 12.80 8.17 -0.29
CA ASN A 28 11.51 8.69 0.12
C ASN A 28 11.14 9.80 -0.88
N LEU A 29 9.92 9.75 -1.44
CA LEU A 29 9.47 10.72 -2.45
C LEU A 29 9.47 12.15 -1.90
N VAL A 30 9.50 12.33 -0.57
CA VAL A 30 9.58 13.62 0.09
C VAL A 30 10.79 14.44 -0.34
N PHE A 31 11.97 13.85 -0.51
CA PHE A 31 13.18 14.59 -0.91
C PHE A 31 13.10 15.08 -2.34
N ARG A 32 12.61 14.22 -3.25
CA ARG A 32 12.37 14.59 -4.65
C ARG A 32 11.33 15.71 -4.74
N LYS A 33 10.25 15.59 -3.97
CA LYS A 33 9.17 16.57 -3.93
C LYS A 33 9.63 17.91 -3.35
N ALA A 34 10.43 17.88 -2.29
CA ALA A 34 11.08 19.06 -1.70
C ALA A 34 11.94 19.80 -2.73
N LYS A 35 12.81 19.07 -3.45
CA LYS A 35 13.66 19.63 -4.51
C LYS A 35 12.86 20.28 -5.64
N VAL A 36 11.82 19.61 -6.14
CA VAL A 36 10.98 20.13 -7.23
C VAL A 36 10.20 21.37 -6.82
N LEU A 37 9.73 21.42 -5.56
CA LEU A 37 8.94 22.53 -5.05
C LEU A 37 9.79 23.67 -4.47
N GLY A 38 11.11 23.50 -4.37
CA GLY A 38 12.00 24.47 -3.72
C GLY A 38 11.71 24.66 -2.23
N LYS A 39 11.19 23.63 -1.55
CA LYS A 39 10.83 23.68 -0.12
C LYS A 39 11.70 22.72 0.69
N SER A 40 11.79 22.93 2.01
CA SER A 40 12.43 21.96 2.90
C SER A 40 11.57 20.71 3.09
N VAL A 41 12.18 19.62 3.56
CA VAL A 41 11.45 18.38 3.88
C VAL A 41 10.53 18.61 5.09
N GLU A 42 10.99 19.42 6.02
CA GLU A 42 10.30 19.83 7.24
C GLU A 42 9.02 20.60 6.87
N ASP A 43 9.08 21.50 5.89
CA ASP A 43 7.91 22.23 5.39
C ASP A 43 6.87 21.29 4.77
N LEU A 44 7.31 20.26 4.03
CA LEU A 44 6.39 19.28 3.46
C LEU A 44 5.74 18.40 4.53
N ARG A 45 6.50 18.06 5.58
CA ARG A 45 6.01 17.30 6.73
C ARG A 45 5.10 18.13 7.63
N SER A 46 5.32 19.44 7.73
CA SER A 46 4.50 20.36 8.54
C SER A 46 3.22 20.84 7.85
N LEU A 47 3.11 20.69 6.51
CA LEU A 47 1.88 20.98 5.77
C LEU A 47 0.66 20.33 6.42
N ASN A 48 -0.31 21.16 6.83
CA ASN A 48 -1.56 20.72 7.39
C ASN A 48 -2.49 20.23 6.28
N VAL A 49 -2.43 18.92 6.00
CA VAL A 49 -3.32 18.25 5.06
C VAL A 49 -4.33 17.46 5.88
N PRO A 50 -5.64 17.67 5.70
CA PRO A 50 -6.65 16.94 6.46
C PRO A 50 -6.66 15.47 6.03
N VAL A 51 -6.12 14.59 6.87
CA VAL A 51 -6.11 13.15 6.65
C VAL A 51 -7.27 12.52 7.44
N PRO A 52 -8.11 11.66 6.82
CA PRO A 52 -9.17 10.98 7.55
C PRO A 52 -8.59 10.11 8.66
N LYS A 53 -9.24 10.09 9.82
CA LYS A 53 -8.93 9.10 10.85
C LYS A 53 -9.43 7.73 10.37
N PHE A 54 -8.54 6.74 10.32
CA PHE A 54 -8.88 5.35 9.99
C PHE A 54 -8.41 4.42 11.11
N ARG A 55 -9.02 3.22 11.15
CA ARG A 55 -8.70 2.17 12.12
C ARG A 55 -7.74 1.18 11.50
N GLY A 56 -6.76 0.72 12.28
CA GLY A 56 -5.79 -0.28 11.87
C GLY A 56 -4.65 0.27 11.01
N GLU A 57 -3.91 -0.63 10.37
CA GLU A 57 -2.74 -0.33 9.56
C GLU A 57 -3.11 -0.11 8.09
N ALA A 58 -2.47 0.87 7.46
CA ALA A 58 -2.62 1.11 6.03
C ALA A 58 -1.80 0.09 5.22
N VAL A 59 -2.45 -0.59 4.28
CA VAL A 59 -1.78 -1.38 3.24
C VAL A 59 -1.89 -0.58 1.94
N PHE A 60 -0.75 -0.35 1.28
CA PHE A 60 -0.69 0.49 0.07
C PHE A 60 0.15 -0.18 -1.02
N GLY A 61 -0.07 0.26 -2.26
CA GLY A 61 0.48 -0.34 -3.46
C GLY A 61 -0.41 -1.46 -4.03
N ILE A 62 -0.45 -1.56 -5.36
CA ILE A 62 -1.34 -2.48 -6.10
C ILE A 62 -1.11 -3.94 -5.67
N TYR A 63 0.14 -4.42 -5.66
CA TYR A 63 0.43 -5.81 -5.30
C TYR A 63 0.17 -6.13 -3.83
N PRO A 64 0.69 -5.38 -2.83
CA PRO A 64 0.40 -5.66 -1.43
C PRO A 64 -1.10 -5.64 -1.11
N VAL A 65 -1.85 -4.70 -1.68
CA VAL A 65 -3.30 -4.61 -1.49
C VAL A 65 -3.99 -5.84 -2.08
N ARG A 66 -3.62 -6.25 -3.30
CA ARG A 66 -4.21 -7.42 -3.96
C ARG A 66 -3.93 -8.71 -3.18
N GLU A 67 -2.68 -8.93 -2.76
CA GLU A 67 -2.30 -10.10 -1.97
C GLU A 67 -3.02 -10.12 -0.61
N ALA A 68 -3.14 -8.96 0.05
CA ALA A 68 -3.84 -8.86 1.32
C ALA A 68 -5.34 -9.16 1.17
N LEU A 69 -5.99 -8.67 0.10
CA LEU A 69 -7.39 -8.97 -0.22
C LEU A 69 -7.58 -10.46 -0.58
N ALA A 70 -6.70 -11.02 -1.40
CA ALA A 70 -6.76 -12.43 -1.81
C ALA A 70 -6.52 -13.40 -0.65
N ALA A 71 -5.63 -13.05 0.28
CA ALA A 71 -5.33 -13.90 1.43
C ALA A 71 -6.51 -14.05 2.39
N GLY A 72 -7.40 -13.05 2.48
CA GLY A 72 -8.56 -13.08 3.39
C GLY A 72 -8.22 -13.15 4.88
N LYS A 73 -6.95 -12.97 5.25
CA LYS A 73 -6.45 -13.08 6.64
C LYS A 73 -6.58 -11.79 7.46
N ARG A 74 -7.00 -10.69 6.82
CA ARG A 74 -7.09 -9.37 7.43
C ARG A 74 -8.52 -8.85 7.34
N THR A 75 -8.95 -8.14 8.36
CA THR A 75 -10.19 -7.38 8.33
C THR A 75 -9.93 -6.03 7.69
N PHE A 76 -10.58 -5.76 6.56
CA PHE A 76 -10.51 -4.47 5.89
C PHE A 76 -11.69 -3.59 6.32
N PHE A 77 -11.43 -2.32 6.57
CA PHE A 77 -12.47 -1.35 7.01
C PHE A 77 -12.91 -0.40 5.89
N ALA A 78 -12.00 -0.06 4.98
CA ALA A 78 -12.27 0.83 3.86
C ALA A 78 -11.19 0.65 2.79
N LEU A 79 -11.55 0.91 1.53
CA LEU A 79 -10.60 1.08 0.44
C LEU A 79 -10.48 2.57 0.12
N TYR A 80 -9.26 3.10 0.13
CA TYR A 80 -8.99 4.46 -0.31
C TYR A 80 -8.34 4.43 -1.69
N ILE A 81 -8.85 5.24 -2.62
CA ILE A 81 -8.32 5.31 -4.00
C ILE A 81 -8.16 6.76 -4.49
N LYS A 82 -7.12 7.01 -5.28
CA LYS A 82 -6.92 8.27 -6.00
C LYS A 82 -7.70 8.25 -7.32
N ASP A 83 -8.28 9.37 -7.74
CA ASP A 83 -9.05 9.44 -8.99
C ASP A 83 -8.22 8.99 -10.21
N SER A 84 -6.93 9.34 -10.28
CA SER A 84 -6.06 8.89 -11.36
C SER A 84 -5.82 7.37 -11.37
N VAL A 85 -5.83 6.72 -10.21
CA VAL A 85 -5.71 5.25 -10.10
C VAL A 85 -7.03 4.61 -10.52
N ARG A 86 -8.15 5.17 -10.05
CA ARG A 86 -9.49 4.70 -10.42
C ARG A 86 -9.73 4.76 -11.93
N SER A 87 -9.32 5.84 -12.60
CA SER A 87 -9.48 5.94 -14.06
C SER A 87 -8.69 4.86 -14.83
N ARG A 88 -7.53 4.45 -14.31
CA ARG A 88 -6.72 3.35 -14.88
C ARG A 88 -7.36 1.97 -14.74
N SER A 89 -8.41 1.80 -13.94
CA SER A 89 -9.06 0.50 -13.80
C SER A 89 -9.72 0.00 -15.09
N LYS A 90 -9.88 0.87 -16.09
CA LYS A 90 -10.36 0.49 -17.43
C LYS A 90 -9.31 -0.28 -18.22
N ASP A 91 -8.04 0.01 -17.98
CA ASP A 91 -6.91 -0.52 -18.75
C ASP A 91 -6.05 -1.48 -17.93
N ASP A 92 -6.11 -1.40 -16.59
CA ASP A 92 -5.35 -2.23 -15.66
C ASP A 92 -6.27 -3.19 -14.89
N GLU A 93 -6.26 -4.45 -15.33
CA GLU A 93 -7.03 -5.55 -14.73
C GLU A 93 -6.74 -5.73 -13.23
N ARG A 94 -5.53 -5.38 -12.77
CA ARG A 94 -5.16 -5.54 -11.35
C ARG A 94 -5.93 -4.53 -10.50
N ILE A 95 -6.09 -3.30 -10.99
CA ILE A 95 -6.87 -2.26 -10.32
C ILE A 95 -8.36 -2.63 -10.37
N ALA A 96 -8.84 -3.12 -11.51
CA ALA A 96 -10.21 -3.62 -11.64
C ALA A 96 -10.51 -4.73 -10.62
N ALA A 97 -9.64 -5.72 -10.50
CA ALA A 97 -9.79 -6.82 -9.54
C ALA A 97 -9.83 -6.35 -8.08
N ILE A 98 -9.03 -5.35 -7.71
CA ILE A 98 -9.06 -4.76 -6.35
C ILE A 98 -10.43 -4.09 -6.09
N LEU A 99 -10.95 -3.33 -7.05
CA LEU A 99 -12.24 -2.67 -6.93
C LEU A 99 -13.39 -3.68 -6.87
N ASP A 100 -13.33 -4.75 -7.65
CA ASP A 100 -14.32 -5.82 -7.63
C ASP A 100 -14.29 -6.59 -6.31
N HIS A 101 -13.12 -6.93 -5.77
CA HIS A 101 -12.99 -7.53 -4.43
C HIS A 101 -13.55 -6.62 -3.35
N ALA A 102 -13.27 -5.31 -3.40
CA ALA A 102 -13.81 -4.36 -2.45
C ALA A 102 -15.34 -4.30 -2.52
N ARG A 103 -15.93 -4.37 -3.73
CA ARG A 103 -17.38 -4.46 -3.92
C ARG A 103 -17.96 -5.74 -3.32
N ILE A 104 -17.36 -6.90 -3.58
CA ILE A 104 -17.80 -8.19 -3.06
C ILE A 104 -17.79 -8.21 -1.53
N LEU A 105 -16.77 -7.62 -0.92
CA LEU A 105 -16.61 -7.53 0.54
C LEU A 105 -17.47 -6.41 1.17
N GLY A 106 -18.21 -5.64 0.38
CA GLY A 106 -18.99 -4.50 0.89
C GLY A 106 -18.13 -3.39 1.49
N LEU A 107 -16.85 -3.28 1.09
CA LEU A 107 -15.94 -2.29 1.62
C LEU A 107 -16.28 -0.89 1.09
N PRO A 108 -16.39 0.12 1.96
CA PRO A 108 -16.59 1.50 1.51
C PRO A 108 -15.37 1.98 0.73
N VAL A 109 -15.59 2.38 -0.53
CA VAL A 109 -14.55 2.95 -1.40
C VAL A 109 -14.57 4.48 -1.30
N LYS A 110 -13.57 5.06 -0.67
CA LYS A 110 -13.44 6.51 -0.44
C LYS A 110 -12.34 7.10 -1.31
N ARG A 111 -12.54 8.34 -1.76
CA ARG A 111 -11.56 9.07 -2.57
C ARG A 111 -10.65 9.89 -1.68
N LEU A 112 -9.35 9.89 -1.97
CA LEU A 112 -8.39 10.79 -1.36
C LEU A 112 -7.53 11.49 -2.41
N THR A 113 -7.13 12.70 -2.07
CA THR A 113 -6.19 13.52 -2.85
C THR A 113 -4.78 12.95 -2.77
N HIS A 114 -3.94 13.33 -3.74
CA HIS A 114 -2.54 12.90 -3.77
C HIS A 114 -1.78 13.29 -2.48
N SER A 115 -1.97 14.53 -2.01
CA SER A 115 -1.33 15.02 -0.78
C SER A 115 -1.77 14.26 0.47
N GLN A 116 -3.02 13.79 0.51
CA GLN A 116 -3.50 12.93 1.60
C GLN A 116 -2.82 11.57 1.57
N PHE A 117 -2.69 10.93 0.40
CA PHE A 117 -1.96 9.67 0.29
C PHE A 117 -0.48 9.79 0.66
N ASP A 118 0.18 10.87 0.22
CA ASP A 118 1.56 11.15 0.61
C ASP A 118 1.70 11.19 2.13
N LYS A 119 0.75 11.85 2.83
CA LYS A 119 0.78 11.92 4.31
C LYS A 119 0.48 10.58 4.97
N ILE A 120 -0.48 9.81 4.46
CA ILE A 120 -0.85 8.50 5.02
C ILE A 120 0.29 7.48 4.87
N THR A 121 1.07 7.61 3.81
CA THR A 121 2.13 6.67 3.45
C THR A 121 3.52 7.18 3.82
N ASP A 122 3.63 8.26 4.59
CA ASP A 122 4.90 8.91 4.93
C ASP A 122 5.78 9.19 3.71
N PHE A 123 5.14 9.61 2.61
CA PHE A 123 5.73 9.90 1.31
C PHE A 123 6.46 8.68 0.69
N GLN A 124 6.07 7.46 1.09
CA GLN A 124 6.48 6.23 0.43
C GLN A 124 5.73 6.03 -0.89
N LEU A 125 6.29 5.20 -1.77
CA LEU A 125 5.69 4.88 -3.05
C LEU A 125 4.38 4.07 -2.86
N HIS A 126 3.26 4.61 -3.32
CA HIS A 126 1.92 4.03 -3.09
C HIS A 126 1.07 3.78 -4.35
N ASN A 127 1.61 4.05 -5.56
CA ASN A 127 1.13 3.72 -6.93
C ASN A 127 -0.32 4.06 -7.33
#